data_AF-A0A7J7F9D9-F1
#
_entry.id   AF-A0A7J7F9D9-F1
#
_cell.length_a   1.000
_cell.length_b   1.000
_cell.length_c   1.000
_cell.angle_alpha   90.00
_cell.angle_beta   90.00
_cell.angle_gamma   90.00
#
_symmetry.space_group_name_H-M   'P 1'
#
loop_
_entity.id
_entity.type
_entity.pdbx_description
1 polymer ?
#
loop_
_entity_poly.entity_id
_entity_poly.type
_entity_poly.pdbx_seq_one_letter_code
_entity_poly.pdbx_strand_id
1 'polypeptide(L)'
;MEACLPQLPQRLLLLGAAALTVSAVETADLVERCGQTWQGAGLLLRSHPASRRFYFVAPDTDCGLWVRAAAPGDRIRFQFRFFLVYSLTPASPAPPAPPAPNASSPAPADRCAPGSYLQFYEGPPGAPRPLGAPLCGLTIPAPVASSGDFLGLRLVTRGRQPRVDFVGEVTSFRLGPHHMPSLSAPGSCGAYFRCGNRRCIPQSLVCDPWGMDNCGDGSDQASWPPAECRGQ
;
A
#
# COMPACT_ATOMS: atom_id res chain seq x y z
N MET A 1 31.71 43.02 56.69
CA MET A 1 32.48 42.27 55.67
C MET A 1 32.31 40.81 56.04
N GLU A 2 31.60 39.93 55.35
CA GLU A 2 31.03 39.86 54.00
C GLU A 2 29.70 39.08 54.12
N ALA A 3 28.62 39.63 53.56
CA ALA A 3 27.95 39.14 52.34
C ALA A 3 27.25 37.77 52.50
N CYS A 4 26.01 37.85 52.98
CA CYS A 4 24.98 36.83 52.86
C CYS A 4 24.53 36.76 51.39
N LEU A 5 24.70 35.62 50.72
CA LEU A 5 24.20 35.38 49.36
C LEU A 5 22.94 34.48 49.40
N PRO A 6 21.90 34.80 48.62
CA PRO A 6 20.57 34.22 48.76
C PRO A 6 20.42 32.86 48.04
N GLN A 7 19.42 32.10 48.48
CA GLN A 7 19.03 30.80 47.91
C GLN A 7 18.08 30.90 46.70
N LEU A 8 18.27 29.92 45.79
CA LEU A 8 17.31 29.28 44.85
C LEU A 8 16.92 30.04 43.56
N PRO A 9 16.56 29.35 42.44
CA PRO A 9 16.12 27.96 42.35
C PRO A 9 16.84 27.07 41.30
N GLN A 10 17.00 25.78 41.60
CA GLN A 10 17.23 24.73 40.61
C GLN A 10 15.95 24.52 39.79
N ARG A 11 15.81 25.25 38.68
CA ARG A 11 14.92 24.87 37.58
C ARG A 11 15.76 24.79 36.30
N LEU A 12 16.53 23.71 36.19
CA LEU A 12 16.98 23.26 34.88
C LEU A 12 15.75 22.65 34.17
N LEU A 13 15.27 23.35 33.14
CA LEU A 13 14.31 22.84 32.18
C LEU A 13 14.88 21.57 31.54
N LEU A 14 14.37 20.41 31.95
CA LEU A 14 14.46 19.17 31.18
C LEU A 14 13.56 19.34 29.94
N LEU A 15 14.12 19.92 28.88
CA LEU A 15 13.58 19.76 27.53
C LEU A 15 13.73 18.29 27.16
N GLY A 16 12.74 17.48 27.53
CA GLY A 16 12.60 16.13 27.05
C GLY A 16 12.46 16.16 25.54
N ALA A 17 13.50 15.77 24.82
CA ALA A 17 13.37 15.40 23.42
C ALA A 17 12.47 14.17 23.37
N ALA A 18 11.17 14.37 23.17
CA ALA A 18 10.28 13.30 22.78
C ALA A 18 10.77 12.82 21.40
N ALA A 19 11.54 11.73 21.39
CA ALA A 19 11.81 11.00 20.16
C ALA A 19 10.47 10.44 19.69
N LEU A 20 9.82 11.14 18.76
CA LEU A 20 8.65 10.62 18.07
C LEU A 20 9.11 9.36 17.33
N THR A 21 8.74 8.19 17.83
CA THR A 21 8.88 6.94 17.07
C THR A 21 7.88 7.02 15.93
N VAL A 22 8.34 7.49 14.77
CA VAL A 22 7.55 7.43 13.54
C VAL A 22 7.37 5.95 13.23
N SER A 23 6.13 5.47 13.34
CA SER A 23 5.78 4.11 12.93
C SER A 23 6.17 3.93 11.47
N ALA A 24 6.96 2.90 11.18
CA ALA A 24 7.41 2.58 9.83
C ALA A 24 6.26 2.23 8.87
N VAL A 25 5.17 1.75 9.45
CA VAL A 25 3.91 1.45 8.77
C VAL A 25 2.85 2.45 9.23
N GLU A 26 2.37 3.27 8.29
CA GLU A 26 1.19 4.12 8.50
C GLU A 26 -0.10 3.32 8.27
N THR A 27 -1.21 3.74 8.86
CA THR A 27 -2.55 3.26 8.49
C THR A 27 -3.32 4.38 7.83
N ALA A 28 -3.99 4.10 6.72
CA ALA A 28 -4.86 5.08 6.06
C ALA A 28 -6.10 4.41 5.44
N ASP A 29 -7.08 5.25 5.15
CA ASP A 29 -8.30 4.87 4.43
C ASP A 29 -8.28 5.47 3.02
N LEU A 30 -8.50 4.64 1.99
CA LEU A 30 -8.43 5.07 0.58
C LEU A 30 -9.39 6.23 0.31
N VAL A 31 -10.63 6.13 0.78
CA VAL A 31 -11.66 7.16 0.56
C VAL A 31 -11.32 8.50 1.23
N GLU A 32 -10.59 8.51 2.35
CA GLU A 32 -10.19 9.75 3.01
C GLU A 32 -8.95 10.40 2.37
N ARG A 33 -8.11 9.60 1.72
CA ARG A 33 -6.88 10.05 1.03
C ARG A 33 -7.11 10.28 -0.47
N CYS A 34 -8.34 10.60 -0.86
CA CYS A 34 -8.73 10.66 -2.25
C CYS A 34 -7.94 11.68 -3.08
N GLY A 35 -7.41 11.26 -4.22
CA GLY A 35 -6.59 12.09 -5.11
C GLY A 35 -5.19 12.40 -4.58
N GLN A 36 -4.81 11.86 -3.42
CA GLN A 36 -3.51 12.13 -2.80
C GLN A 36 -2.43 11.17 -3.32
N THR A 37 -1.18 11.58 -3.13
CA THR A 37 -0.01 10.70 -3.25
C THR A 37 0.60 10.53 -1.88
N TRP A 38 0.65 9.29 -1.40
CA TRP A 38 1.36 8.92 -0.18
C TRP A 38 2.78 8.45 -0.51
N GLN A 39 3.73 8.66 0.40
CA GLN A 39 5.10 8.18 0.27
C GLN A 39 5.58 7.62 1.61
N GLY A 40 6.18 6.43 1.58
CA GLY A 40 6.74 5.81 2.78
C GLY A 40 7.17 4.37 2.57
N ALA A 41 7.68 3.75 3.63
CA ALA A 41 8.19 2.38 3.60
C ALA A 41 7.06 1.34 3.58
N GLY A 42 6.06 1.50 4.46
CA GLY A 42 4.91 0.60 4.55
C GLY A 42 3.61 1.34 4.83
N LEU A 43 2.50 0.81 4.30
CA LEU A 43 1.16 1.33 4.51
C LEU A 43 0.15 0.20 4.66
N LEU A 44 -0.62 0.22 5.76
CA LEU A 44 -1.83 -0.57 5.92
C LEU A 44 -3.02 0.26 5.38
N LEU A 45 -3.48 -0.09 4.19
CA LEU A 45 -4.54 0.63 3.49
C LEU A 45 -5.88 -0.07 3.67
N ARG A 46 -6.85 0.64 4.24
CA ARG A 46 -8.25 0.21 4.31
C ARG A 46 -9.06 0.86 3.20
N SER A 47 -10.20 0.27 2.84
CA SER A 47 -11.10 0.87 1.87
C SER A 47 -11.69 2.20 2.34
N HIS A 48 -12.12 2.29 3.61
CA HIS A 48 -12.86 3.40 4.19
C HIS A 48 -12.90 3.30 5.73
N PRO A 49 -13.18 4.38 6.47
CA PRO A 49 -13.08 4.41 7.94
C PRO A 49 -13.96 3.40 8.69
N ALA A 50 -15.08 3.01 8.07
CA ALA A 50 -16.01 2.02 8.60
C ALA A 50 -15.69 0.57 8.21
N SER A 51 -14.59 0.34 7.47
CA SER A 51 -14.06 -0.98 7.11
C SER A 51 -14.00 -1.90 8.34
N ARG A 52 -14.30 -3.19 8.14
CA ARG A 52 -14.46 -4.22 9.19
C ARG A 52 -15.71 -4.12 10.07
N ARG A 53 -16.36 -2.96 10.17
CA ARG A 53 -17.66 -2.83 10.86
C ARG A 53 -18.82 -2.94 9.90
N PHE A 54 -18.67 -2.32 8.73
CA PHE A 54 -19.70 -2.21 7.72
C PHE A 54 -19.08 -2.31 6.32
N TYR A 55 -19.77 -3.00 5.42
CA TYR A 55 -19.36 -3.13 4.01
C TYR A 55 -19.91 -1.99 3.13
N PHE A 56 -20.47 -0.94 3.74
CA PHE A 56 -21.21 0.10 3.02
C PHE A 56 -20.28 1.26 2.67
N VAL A 57 -19.98 1.39 1.38
CA VAL A 57 -19.36 2.60 0.82
C VAL A 57 -20.43 3.40 0.09
N ALA A 58 -20.26 4.72 0.00
CA ALA A 58 -21.15 5.58 -0.76
C ALA A 58 -21.30 5.05 -2.21
N PRO A 59 -22.52 5.02 -2.78
CA PRO A 59 -22.67 4.80 -4.21
C PRO A 59 -21.92 5.88 -5.00
N ASP A 60 -21.52 5.55 -6.22
CA ASP A 60 -20.84 6.46 -7.14
C ASP A 60 -19.52 7.04 -6.61
N THR A 61 -18.85 6.32 -5.72
CA THR A 61 -17.49 6.63 -5.29
C THR A 61 -16.54 6.38 -6.46
N ASP A 62 -15.73 7.38 -6.78
CA ASP A 62 -14.64 7.29 -7.74
C ASP A 62 -13.40 7.90 -7.08
N CYS A 63 -12.57 7.05 -6.51
CA CYS A 63 -11.48 7.48 -5.66
C CYS A 63 -10.17 6.78 -5.96
N GLY A 64 -9.13 7.55 -6.24
CA GLY A 64 -7.78 7.05 -6.48
C GLY A 64 -6.80 7.50 -5.39
N LEU A 65 -5.91 6.60 -4.99
CA LEU A 65 -4.74 6.89 -4.16
C LEU A 65 -3.49 6.45 -4.92
N TRP A 66 -2.47 7.29 -4.94
CA TRP A 66 -1.15 6.91 -5.44
C TRP A 66 -0.20 6.68 -4.28
N VAL A 67 0.64 5.66 -4.43
CA VAL A 67 1.75 5.39 -3.54
C VAL A 67 3.04 5.64 -4.32
N ARG A 68 3.95 6.40 -3.72
CA ARG A 68 5.33 6.56 -4.17
C ARG A 68 6.26 5.75 -3.28
N ALA A 69 7.22 5.06 -3.88
CA ALA A 69 8.20 4.25 -3.19
C ALA A 69 9.04 5.10 -2.21
N ALA A 70 9.55 4.46 -1.16
CA ALA A 70 10.27 5.13 -0.09
C ALA A 70 11.57 5.79 -0.59
N ALA A 71 12.25 5.14 -1.54
CA ALA A 71 13.52 5.59 -2.10
C ALA A 71 13.55 5.47 -3.63
N PRO A 72 14.39 6.26 -4.32
CA PRO A 72 14.59 6.13 -5.76
C PRO A 72 15.08 4.71 -6.13
N GLY A 73 14.46 4.12 -7.15
CA GLY A 73 14.79 2.77 -7.63
C GLY A 73 14.09 1.64 -6.88
N ASP A 74 13.39 1.94 -5.79
CA ASP A 74 12.45 0.99 -5.18
C ASP A 74 11.20 0.83 -6.06
N ARG A 75 10.55 -0.30 -5.88
CA ARG A 75 9.24 -0.67 -6.39
C ARG A 75 8.27 -0.82 -5.24
N ILE A 76 6.99 -0.93 -5.56
CA ILE A 76 5.92 -1.05 -4.59
C ILE A 76 5.25 -2.41 -4.79
N ARG A 77 5.06 -3.14 -3.70
CA ARG A 77 4.23 -4.34 -3.65
C ARG A 77 2.97 -4.02 -2.87
N PHE A 78 1.84 -4.51 -3.37
CA PHE A 78 0.55 -4.48 -2.70
C PHE A 78 0.04 -5.90 -2.52
N GLN A 79 -0.39 -6.25 -1.31
CA GLN A 79 -1.06 -7.52 -1.03
C GLN A 79 -2.35 -7.30 -0.26
N PHE A 80 -3.41 -8.03 -0.62
CA PHE A 80 -4.66 -8.00 0.14
C PHE A 80 -4.60 -8.99 1.31
N ARG A 81 -4.98 -8.55 2.50
CA ARG A 81 -5.34 -9.41 3.64
C ARG A 81 -6.81 -9.76 3.66
N PHE A 82 -7.64 -8.84 3.19
CA PHE A 82 -9.07 -9.03 3.05
C PHE A 82 -9.54 -8.33 1.77
N PHE A 83 -10.51 -8.93 1.07
CA PHE A 83 -11.01 -8.39 -0.19
C PHE A 83 -12.48 -8.73 -0.40
N LEU A 84 -13.29 -7.68 -0.56
CA LEU A 84 -14.71 -7.75 -0.87
C LEU A 84 -15.06 -6.49 -1.67
N VAL A 85 -15.35 -6.64 -2.96
CA VAL A 85 -15.71 -5.52 -3.85
C VAL A 85 -16.76 -5.99 -4.84
N TYR A 86 -18.04 -5.70 -4.61
CA TYR A 86 -19.11 -6.05 -5.54
C TYR A 86 -20.33 -5.14 -5.36
N SER A 87 -21.36 -5.36 -6.16
CA SER A 87 -22.64 -4.67 -6.04
C SER A 87 -23.77 -5.69 -6.00
N LEU A 88 -24.73 -5.54 -5.10
CA LEU A 88 -25.87 -6.48 -5.00
C LEU A 88 -26.78 -6.41 -6.23
N THR A 89 -26.89 -5.23 -6.82
CA THR A 89 -27.59 -5.06 -8.10
C THR A 89 -26.69 -4.35 -9.10
N PRO A 90 -26.53 -4.89 -10.31
CA PRO A 90 -25.73 -4.25 -11.35
C PRO A 90 -26.30 -2.87 -11.71
N ALA A 91 -25.45 -1.93 -12.13
CA ALA A 91 -25.97 -0.70 -12.74
C ALA A 91 -26.72 -1.06 -14.02
N SER A 92 -27.86 -0.39 -14.28
CA SER A 92 -28.53 -0.53 -15.57
C SER A 92 -27.53 -0.19 -16.69
N PRO A 93 -27.37 -1.03 -17.72
CA PRO A 93 -26.54 -0.67 -18.86
C PRO A 93 -27.05 0.65 -19.44
N ALA A 94 -26.13 1.58 -19.71
CA ALA A 94 -26.46 2.75 -20.53
C ALA A 94 -27.06 2.24 -21.86
N PRO A 95 -28.07 2.92 -22.43
CA PRO A 95 -28.59 2.53 -23.73
C PRO A 95 -27.43 2.46 -24.74
N PRO A 96 -27.35 1.40 -25.55
CA PRO A 96 -26.22 1.20 -26.45
C PRO A 96 -26.09 2.42 -27.35
N ALA A 97 -24.89 3.01 -27.39
CA ALA A 97 -24.55 3.97 -28.43
C ALA A 97 -24.72 3.29 -29.80
N PRO A 98 -25.19 4.02 -30.83
CA PRO A 98 -25.38 3.43 -32.16
C PRO A 98 -24.05 2.82 -32.65
N PRO A 99 -24.09 1.65 -33.31
CA PRO A 99 -22.90 0.93 -33.70
C PRO A 99 -22.06 1.79 -34.66
N ALA A 100 -20.81 2.06 -34.27
CA ALA A 100 -19.82 2.58 -35.21
C ALA A 100 -19.51 1.48 -36.23
N PRO A 101 -19.53 1.75 -37.55
CA PRO A 101 -19.53 0.71 -38.58
C PRO A 101 -18.16 0.02 -38.80
N ASN A 102 -17.24 0.03 -37.84
CA ASN A 102 -15.90 -0.55 -38.01
C ASN A 102 -15.18 -0.91 -36.69
N ALA A 103 -15.87 -1.60 -35.76
CA ALA A 103 -15.22 -2.16 -34.58
C ALA A 103 -15.00 -3.67 -34.76
N SER A 104 -13.76 -4.06 -35.05
CA SER A 104 -13.32 -5.45 -35.06
C SER A 104 -13.35 -5.99 -33.62
N SER A 105 -14.12 -7.06 -33.40
CA SER A 105 -14.25 -7.85 -32.16
C SER A 105 -14.86 -7.10 -30.95
N PRO A 106 -15.86 -7.66 -30.25
CA PRO A 106 -16.25 -7.13 -28.95
C PRO A 106 -15.05 -7.22 -28.02
N ALA A 107 -14.68 -6.09 -27.39
CA ALA A 107 -13.71 -6.08 -26.30
C ALA A 107 -14.12 -7.16 -25.29
N PRO A 108 -13.17 -7.91 -24.71
CA PRO A 108 -13.50 -8.92 -23.71
C PRO A 108 -14.36 -8.26 -22.62
N ALA A 109 -15.55 -8.82 -22.37
CA ALA A 109 -16.50 -8.27 -21.41
C ALA A 109 -15.76 -7.94 -20.11
N ASP A 110 -15.85 -6.68 -19.68
CA ASP A 110 -15.26 -6.23 -18.42
C ASP A 110 -15.82 -7.11 -17.30
N ARG A 111 -14.97 -7.97 -16.71
CA ARG A 111 -15.39 -9.01 -15.74
C ARG A 111 -16.11 -8.43 -14.53
N CYS A 112 -15.87 -7.16 -14.21
CA CYS A 112 -16.49 -6.45 -13.10
C CYS A 112 -17.62 -5.51 -13.52
N ALA A 113 -17.87 -5.34 -14.82
CA ALA A 113 -18.96 -4.51 -15.29
C ALA A 113 -20.31 -5.24 -15.15
N PRO A 114 -21.41 -4.50 -14.86
CA PRO A 114 -21.49 -3.07 -14.60
C PRO A 114 -21.42 -2.72 -13.09
N GLY A 115 -20.70 -3.52 -12.30
CA GLY A 115 -20.60 -3.39 -10.84
C GLY A 115 -19.40 -2.58 -10.35
N SER A 116 -19.19 -2.63 -9.03
CA SER A 116 -18.05 -2.01 -8.35
C SER A 116 -16.75 -2.78 -8.62
N TYR A 117 -15.62 -2.07 -8.68
CA TYR A 117 -14.31 -2.66 -8.92
C TYR A 117 -13.17 -1.84 -8.32
N LEU A 118 -12.01 -2.49 -8.19
CA LEU A 118 -10.71 -1.87 -7.97
C LEU A 118 -9.85 -1.99 -9.23
N GLN A 119 -9.03 -0.98 -9.52
CA GLN A 119 -8.06 -1.02 -10.61
C GLN A 119 -6.70 -0.53 -10.10
N PHE A 120 -5.65 -1.30 -10.38
CA PHE A 120 -4.28 -0.85 -10.17
C PHE A 120 -3.75 -0.09 -11.39
N TYR A 121 -2.82 0.83 -11.16
CA TYR A 121 -2.17 1.62 -12.19
C TYR A 121 -0.66 1.67 -11.98
N GLU A 122 0.09 1.53 -13.06
CA GLU A 122 1.51 1.81 -13.15
C GLU A 122 1.73 3.30 -13.46
N GLY A 123 2.79 3.88 -12.90
CA GLY A 123 3.23 5.24 -13.21
C GLY A 123 2.57 6.34 -12.37
N PRO A 124 3.04 7.59 -12.53
CA PRO A 124 2.61 8.72 -11.71
C PRO A 124 1.16 9.13 -12.04
N PRO A 125 0.49 9.92 -11.16
CA PRO A 125 -0.89 10.35 -11.35
C PRO A 125 -1.18 11.06 -12.67
N GLY A 126 -0.18 11.74 -13.26
CA GLY A 126 -0.32 12.46 -14.53
C GLY A 126 -0.23 11.59 -15.79
N ALA A 127 0.25 10.35 -15.67
CA ALA A 127 0.37 9.41 -16.79
C ALA A 127 0.11 7.95 -16.36
N PRO A 128 -1.05 7.65 -15.76
CA PRO A 128 -1.32 6.33 -15.21
C PRO A 128 -1.65 5.32 -16.31
N ARG A 129 -1.11 4.10 -16.20
CA ARG A 129 -1.39 2.99 -17.13
C ARG A 129 -2.04 1.85 -16.36
N PRO A 130 -3.20 1.31 -16.76
CA PRO A 130 -3.82 0.20 -16.05
C PRO A 130 -2.86 -0.99 -15.89
N LEU A 131 -2.72 -1.46 -14.66
CA LEU A 131 -1.91 -2.62 -14.30
C LEU A 131 -2.84 -3.79 -13.98
N GLY A 132 -2.94 -4.73 -14.91
CA GLY A 132 -3.85 -5.88 -14.81
C GLY A 132 -5.31 -5.52 -15.07
N ALA A 133 -6.19 -6.53 -14.98
CA ALA A 133 -7.63 -6.38 -15.14
C ALA A 133 -8.29 -5.81 -13.87
N PRO A 134 -9.49 -5.19 -13.98
CA PRO A 134 -10.28 -4.79 -12.83
C PRO A 134 -10.55 -5.96 -11.87
N LEU A 135 -10.53 -5.66 -10.58
CA LEU A 135 -10.72 -6.62 -9.49
C LEU A 135 -12.07 -6.41 -8.81
N CYS A 136 -12.81 -7.50 -8.62
CA CYS A 136 -14.10 -7.53 -7.93
C CYS A 136 -14.39 -8.94 -7.40
N GLY A 137 -15.45 -9.08 -6.62
CA GLY A 137 -15.85 -10.30 -5.94
C GLY A 137 -15.33 -10.38 -4.51
N LEU A 138 -15.12 -11.62 -4.05
CA LEU A 138 -14.76 -11.95 -2.66
C LEU A 138 -13.43 -12.72 -2.55
N THR A 139 -12.83 -13.06 -3.69
CA THR A 139 -11.58 -13.82 -3.72
C THR A 139 -10.41 -12.87 -3.56
N ILE A 140 -9.55 -13.13 -2.58
CA ILE A 140 -8.34 -12.34 -2.33
C ILE A 140 -7.43 -12.40 -3.58
N PRO A 141 -7.17 -11.26 -4.26
CA PRO A 141 -6.31 -11.22 -5.43
C PRO A 141 -4.85 -11.54 -5.09
N ALA A 142 -4.12 -12.05 -6.08
CA ALA A 142 -2.68 -12.23 -5.95
C ALA A 142 -1.96 -10.88 -5.71
N PRO A 143 -0.80 -10.88 -5.02
CA PRO A 143 -0.04 -9.66 -4.81
C PRO A 143 0.33 -8.99 -6.13
N VAL A 144 0.22 -7.66 -6.17
CA VAL A 144 0.55 -6.81 -7.31
C VAL A 144 1.86 -6.09 -7.01
N ALA A 145 2.76 -6.01 -7.98
CA ALA A 145 4.00 -5.25 -7.86
C ALA A 145 4.13 -4.27 -9.02
N SER A 146 4.53 -3.04 -8.72
CA SER A 146 4.87 -2.05 -9.75
C SER A 146 6.18 -2.40 -10.44
N SER A 147 6.41 -1.81 -11.60
CA SER A 147 7.68 -1.85 -12.32
C SER A 147 8.61 -0.69 -11.93
N GLY A 148 8.04 0.45 -11.55
CA GLY A 148 8.73 1.65 -11.10
C GLY A 148 8.34 2.09 -9.69
N ASP A 149 8.58 3.36 -9.38
CA ASP A 149 8.43 3.98 -8.06
C ASP A 149 7.02 4.47 -7.74
N PHE A 150 6.03 4.25 -8.62
CA PHE A 150 4.62 4.58 -8.37
C PHE A 150 3.70 3.39 -8.58
N LEU A 151 2.71 3.28 -7.70
CA LEU A 151 1.57 2.38 -7.83
C LEU A 151 0.29 3.13 -7.47
N GLY A 152 -0.64 3.21 -8.40
CA GLY A 152 -1.98 3.76 -8.17
C GLY A 152 -2.99 2.67 -7.85
N LEU A 153 -3.94 2.95 -6.96
CA LEU A 153 -5.11 2.13 -6.69
C LEU A 153 -6.37 2.99 -6.76
N ARG A 154 -7.32 2.60 -7.60
CA ARG A 154 -8.59 3.30 -7.78
C ARG A 154 -9.77 2.41 -7.43
N LEU A 155 -10.62 2.88 -6.51
CA LEU A 155 -11.91 2.30 -6.19
C LEU A 155 -13.00 3.01 -6.97
N VAL A 156 -13.84 2.22 -7.65
CA VAL A 156 -15.05 2.71 -8.30
C VAL A 156 -16.24 1.90 -7.81
N THR A 157 -17.25 2.55 -7.22
CA THR A 157 -18.51 1.91 -6.83
C THR A 157 -19.61 2.24 -7.84
N ARG A 158 -20.32 1.20 -8.31
CA ARG A 158 -21.42 1.32 -9.29
C ARG A 158 -22.57 0.39 -8.93
N GLY A 159 -23.75 0.64 -9.49
CA GLY A 159 -24.94 -0.15 -9.23
C GLY A 159 -25.56 0.17 -7.87
N ARG A 160 -26.63 -0.54 -7.49
CA ARG A 160 -27.27 -0.28 -6.18
C ARG A 160 -26.68 -1.17 -5.11
N GLN A 161 -26.50 -0.57 -3.93
CA GLN A 161 -25.94 -1.20 -2.75
C GLN A 161 -24.55 -1.81 -3.01
N PRO A 162 -23.54 -0.97 -3.31
CA PRO A 162 -22.16 -1.45 -3.35
C PRO A 162 -21.78 -2.04 -1.99
N ARG A 163 -20.96 -3.07 -2.05
CA ARG A 163 -20.38 -3.78 -0.91
C ARG A 163 -18.88 -3.75 -1.11
N VAL A 164 -18.20 -2.98 -0.26
CA VAL A 164 -16.76 -2.75 -0.37
C VAL A 164 -16.12 -2.82 1.00
N ASP A 165 -15.19 -3.75 1.16
CA ASP A 165 -14.27 -3.81 2.29
C ASP A 165 -13.00 -4.53 1.86
N PHE A 166 -11.86 -3.87 2.04
CA PHE A 166 -10.58 -4.50 1.82
C PHE A 166 -9.57 -3.94 2.80
N VAL A 167 -8.58 -4.78 3.10
CA VAL A 167 -7.39 -4.39 3.84
C VAL A 167 -6.22 -4.79 2.95
N GLY A 168 -5.46 -3.79 2.54
CA GLY A 168 -4.26 -3.90 1.73
C GLY A 168 -3.03 -3.57 2.53
N GLU A 169 -1.94 -4.20 2.16
CA GLU A 169 -0.62 -4.01 2.72
C GLU A 169 0.32 -3.58 1.60
N VAL A 170 0.90 -2.40 1.76
CA VAL A 170 1.81 -1.79 0.79
C VAL A 170 3.22 -1.83 1.36
N THR A 171 4.18 -2.24 0.54
CA THR A 171 5.59 -2.33 0.92
C THR A 171 6.45 -1.73 -0.19
N SER A 172 7.32 -0.77 0.16
CA SER A 172 8.44 -0.35 -0.69
C SER A 172 9.55 -1.40 -0.63
N PHE A 173 10.03 -1.85 -1.78
CA PHE A 173 11.09 -2.85 -1.85
C PHE A 173 11.99 -2.62 -3.07
N ARG A 174 13.23 -3.08 -2.98
CA ARG A 174 14.13 -3.19 -4.13
C ARG A 174 14.38 -4.65 -4.50
N LEU A 175 14.66 -4.87 -5.78
CA LEU A 175 15.22 -6.15 -6.20
C LEU A 175 16.69 -6.20 -5.77
N GLY A 176 17.08 -7.27 -5.07
CA GLY A 176 18.49 -7.53 -4.78
C GLY A 176 19.27 -7.81 -6.06
N PRO A 177 20.60 -7.62 -6.06
CA PRO A 177 21.42 -7.83 -7.24
C PRO A 177 21.23 -9.24 -7.82
N HIS A 178 20.94 -9.33 -9.12
CA HIS A 178 21.04 -10.59 -9.85
C HIS A 178 22.53 -10.98 -9.92
N HIS A 179 22.80 -12.27 -9.76
CA HIS A 179 24.14 -12.86 -9.72
C HIS A 179 24.94 -12.46 -10.98
N MET A 180 25.80 -11.43 -10.87
CA MET A 180 26.80 -11.06 -11.87
C MET A 180 28.13 -10.95 -11.12
N PRO A 181 29.09 -11.85 -11.36
CA PRO A 181 30.38 -11.83 -10.68
C PRO A 181 31.26 -10.76 -11.32
N SER A 182 31.08 -9.50 -10.91
CA SER A 182 32.00 -8.42 -11.23
C SER A 182 32.52 -7.79 -9.94
N LEU A 183 33.83 -7.62 -9.86
CA LEU A 183 34.61 -7.18 -8.71
C LEU A 183 34.32 -5.70 -8.35
N SER A 184 33.13 -5.40 -7.84
CA SER A 184 32.86 -4.17 -7.07
C SER A 184 31.60 -4.35 -6.21
N ALA A 185 31.81 -4.64 -4.92
CA ALA A 185 30.82 -4.82 -3.84
C ALA A 185 29.86 -6.04 -3.96
N PRO A 186 29.86 -6.97 -2.98
CA PRO A 186 28.99 -8.15 -3.03
C PRO A 186 27.53 -7.71 -2.86
N GLY A 187 26.66 -8.19 -3.75
CA GLY A 187 25.31 -8.73 -3.49
C GLY A 187 24.50 -8.29 -2.26
N SER A 188 24.64 -7.06 -1.79
CA SER A 188 24.18 -6.60 -0.48
C SER A 188 23.04 -5.62 -0.65
N CYS A 189 22.04 -5.77 0.20
CA CYS A 189 20.90 -4.85 0.31
C CYS A 189 21.32 -3.48 0.89
N GLY A 190 22.61 -3.27 1.20
CA GLY A 190 23.11 -2.05 1.82
C GLY A 190 22.46 -1.86 3.18
N ALA A 191 21.81 -0.72 3.39
CA ALA A 191 21.06 -0.43 4.60
C ALA A 191 19.68 -1.14 4.68
N TYR A 192 19.28 -1.90 3.66
CA TYR A 192 18.00 -2.63 3.64
C TYR A 192 18.16 -4.02 4.24
N PHE A 193 17.07 -4.57 4.76
CA PHE A 193 16.98 -5.97 5.16
C PHE A 193 16.88 -6.86 3.92
N ARG A 194 17.60 -7.98 3.89
CA ARG A 194 17.58 -8.94 2.78
C ARG A 194 16.61 -10.07 3.08
N CYS A 195 15.54 -10.13 2.30
CA CYS A 195 14.56 -11.21 2.33
C CYS A 195 15.14 -12.54 1.79
N GLY A 196 14.54 -13.66 2.19
CA GLY A 196 14.88 -15.00 1.67
C GLY A 196 14.72 -15.10 0.15
N ASN A 197 13.71 -14.43 -0.40
CA ASN A 197 13.39 -14.35 -1.82
C ASN A 197 14.23 -13.32 -2.60
N ARG A 198 15.31 -12.79 -1.99
CA ARG A 198 16.26 -11.83 -2.57
C ARG A 198 15.70 -10.44 -2.83
N ARG A 199 14.48 -10.11 -2.39
CA ARG A 199 14.05 -8.72 -2.25
C ARG A 199 14.82 -8.06 -1.11
N CYS A 200 14.90 -6.75 -1.14
CA CYS A 200 15.31 -5.98 0.03
C CYS A 200 14.21 -5.00 0.42
N ILE A 201 13.92 -4.93 1.72
CA ILE A 201 12.93 -4.01 2.28
C ILE A 201 13.61 -3.05 3.28
N PRO A 202 13.08 -1.86 3.53
CA PRO A 202 13.60 -0.98 4.58
C PRO A 202 13.67 -1.71 5.94
N GLN A 203 14.76 -1.53 6.68
CA GLN A 203 14.96 -2.17 8.00
C GLN A 203 13.82 -1.86 8.99
N SER A 204 13.19 -0.70 8.83
CA SER A 204 12.04 -0.27 9.63
C SER A 204 10.81 -1.18 9.49
N LEU A 205 10.76 -2.03 8.46
CA LEU A 205 9.67 -2.98 8.22
C LEU A 205 9.95 -4.38 8.77
N VAL A 206 11.14 -4.62 9.33
CA VAL A 206 11.47 -5.91 9.96
C VAL A 206 10.83 -5.97 11.34
N CYS A 207 10.16 -7.08 11.65
CA CYS A 207 9.41 -7.26 12.89
C CYS A 207 8.42 -6.11 13.15
N ASP A 208 7.76 -5.61 12.10
CA ASP A 208 6.80 -4.52 12.28
C ASP A 208 5.62 -4.95 13.19
N PRO A 209 5.05 -4.03 13.99
CA PRO A 209 4.00 -4.36 14.95
C PRO A 209 2.70 -4.91 14.35
N TRP A 210 2.53 -4.82 13.02
CA TRP A 210 1.35 -5.32 12.32
C TRP A 210 1.54 -6.73 11.76
N GLY A 211 2.73 -7.32 11.90
CA GLY A 211 3.03 -8.63 11.35
C GLY A 211 2.88 -8.67 9.82
N MET A 212 3.18 -7.57 9.15
CA MET A 212 3.08 -7.50 7.69
C MET A 212 4.14 -8.40 7.07
N ASP A 213 3.75 -9.20 6.08
CA ASP A 213 4.72 -9.97 5.29
C ASP A 213 5.29 -9.08 4.19
N ASN A 214 6.21 -8.19 4.57
CA ASN A 214 6.79 -7.19 3.69
C ASN A 214 7.69 -7.85 2.64
N CYS A 215 8.41 -8.90 3.03
CA CYS A 215 9.19 -9.67 2.08
C CYS A 215 8.33 -10.43 1.07
N GLY A 216 7.13 -10.86 1.47
CA GLY A 216 6.25 -11.75 0.71
C GLY A 216 6.65 -13.23 0.82
N ASP A 217 7.57 -13.56 1.71
CA ASP A 217 8.03 -14.92 2.05
C ASP A 217 8.11 -15.15 3.57
N GLY A 218 7.64 -14.19 4.37
CA GLY A 218 7.65 -14.20 5.83
C GLY A 218 9.01 -13.98 6.49
N SER A 219 10.10 -13.81 5.73
CA SER A 219 11.44 -13.77 6.31
C SER A 219 11.71 -12.55 7.19
N ASP A 220 10.97 -11.44 7.01
CA ASP A 220 11.05 -10.25 7.86
C ASP A 220 10.31 -10.38 9.20
N GLN A 221 9.51 -11.43 9.38
CA GLN A 221 8.74 -11.70 10.61
C GLN A 221 9.20 -12.98 11.32
N ALA A 222 10.30 -13.59 10.87
CA ALA A 222 10.79 -14.86 11.40
C ALA A 222 11.38 -14.72 12.81
N SER A 223 11.17 -15.72 13.65
CA SER A 223 11.75 -15.78 15.01
C SER A 223 13.23 -16.20 15.04
N TRP A 224 13.85 -16.41 13.88
CA TRP A 224 15.24 -16.84 13.73
C TRP A 224 16.03 -15.87 12.83
N PRO A 225 17.38 -15.95 12.80
CA PRO A 225 18.20 -15.07 11.98
C PRO A 225 17.81 -15.13 10.50
N PRO A 226 17.82 -13.99 9.77
CA PRO A 226 18.36 -12.70 10.18
C PRO A 226 17.34 -11.72 10.82
N ALA A 227 16.06 -12.06 10.90
CA ALA A 227 15.05 -11.15 11.48
C ALA A 227 15.00 -11.22 13.01
N GLU A 228 15.06 -12.42 13.59
CA GLU A 228 15.05 -12.64 15.05
C GLU A 228 13.92 -11.91 15.80
N CYS A 229 12.71 -11.92 15.24
CA CYS A 229 11.56 -11.29 15.88
C CYS A 229 11.22 -12.03 17.18
N ARG A 230 11.28 -11.31 18.32
CA ARG A 230 10.81 -11.83 19.60
C ARG A 230 9.27 -11.81 19.57
N GLY A 231 8.65 -12.87 20.10
CA GLY A 231 7.21 -13.11 20.04
C GLY A 231 6.39 -11.83 20.19
N GLN A 232 5.69 -11.49 19.11
CA GLN A 232 4.77 -10.34 19.02
C GLN A 232 3.47 -10.65 19.77
#